data_AF-A0A817M060-F1
#
_entry.id   AF-A0A817M060-F1
#
_cell.length_a   1.000
_cell.length_b   1.000
_cell.length_c   1.000
_cell.angle_alpha   90.00
_cell.angle_beta   90.00
_cell.angle_gamma   90.00
#
_symmetry.space_group_name_H-M   'P 1'
#
loop_
_entity.id
_entity.type
_entity.pdbx_description
1 polymer ?
#
loop_
_entity_poly.entity_id
_entity_poly.type
_entity_poly.pdbx_seq_one_letter_code
_entity_poly.pdbx_strand_id
1 'polypeptide(L)'
;MLFRQWKPSFQLPISQMDSYETNSRRKSLGWCKLVISALIPCVLGIFTIIFTLQQQDLSKQQQEQERWHQLDSQRQTSFKAYIDDISKLLKQQSTMSPMIEKISLLYIRTKTLTVLRTLDVERKKYVILFLYESGLIQDSSLDLRGADLNNVQLIGPYKLEKLNLPGVFWSNATFVECDLKKATFDQSVMNNARFIRSTLESASLAETVLNNTDFTGTTVIFANFTGAFLVGANFLNAEVVQGITFTNSDLFQAHFTEDQFKGQRATTSSHTFNHARLPNGTFGPIDAKKNLIQNGDAEWNVRYMFSSEIMH
;
A
#
# COMPACT_ATOMS: atom_id res chain seq x y z
N MET A 1 -87.28 -10.88 -67.07
CA MET A 1 -88.68 -10.48 -66.88
C MET A 1 -89.06 -10.65 -65.42
N LEU A 2 -89.84 -9.70 -64.91
CA LEU A 2 -90.28 -9.48 -63.53
C LEU A 2 -91.01 -10.69 -62.89
N PHE A 3 -90.89 -10.90 -61.57
CA PHE A 3 -91.91 -10.49 -60.57
C PHE A 3 -91.62 -11.05 -59.14
N ARG A 4 -91.81 -10.14 -58.17
CA ARG A 4 -92.15 -10.32 -56.73
C ARG A 4 -93.38 -11.25 -56.57
N GLN A 5 -93.77 -11.88 -55.46
CA GLN A 5 -93.76 -11.58 -54.01
C GLN A 5 -94.50 -12.76 -53.32
N TRP A 6 -94.17 -13.16 -52.07
CA TRP A 6 -95.12 -13.30 -50.93
C TRP A 6 -94.45 -13.88 -49.66
N LYS A 7 -94.90 -13.43 -48.47
CA LYS A 7 -94.65 -13.97 -47.11
C LYS A 7 -96.00 -14.02 -46.36
N PRO A 8 -96.21 -14.96 -45.42
CA PRO A 8 -96.35 -14.58 -43.99
C PRO A 8 -95.76 -15.65 -43.02
N SER A 9 -94.90 -15.33 -42.03
CA SER A 9 -95.13 -14.91 -40.63
C SER A 9 -95.83 -15.92 -39.69
N PHE A 10 -95.06 -16.55 -38.78
CA PHE A 10 -95.50 -16.90 -37.42
C PHE A 10 -94.27 -17.03 -36.49
N GLN A 11 -94.20 -16.20 -35.45
CA GLN A 11 -93.24 -16.27 -34.33
C GLN A 11 -94.00 -16.69 -33.07
N LEU A 12 -93.45 -17.63 -32.30
CA LEU A 12 -93.77 -17.86 -30.88
C LEU A 12 -92.49 -17.59 -30.06
N PRO A 13 -92.56 -16.94 -28.89
CA PRO A 13 -91.37 -16.50 -28.16
C PRO A 13 -90.87 -17.59 -27.19
N ILE A 14 -89.61 -18.01 -27.34
CA ILE A 14 -88.84 -18.68 -26.28
C ILE A 14 -87.91 -17.62 -25.71
N SER A 15 -88.18 -17.18 -24.48
CA SER A 15 -87.51 -16.05 -23.88
C SER A 15 -86.91 -16.41 -22.51
N GLN A 16 -85.62 -16.09 -22.37
CA GLN A 16 -84.95 -15.54 -21.17
C GLN A 16 -84.02 -16.41 -20.30
N MET A 17 -84.00 -17.75 -20.40
CA MET A 17 -83.16 -18.54 -19.48
C MET A 17 -81.72 -18.80 -19.96
N ASP A 18 -81.48 -18.96 -21.26
CA ASP A 18 -80.11 -19.13 -21.83
C ASP A 18 -79.30 -17.82 -21.90
N SER A 19 -79.95 -16.67 -21.77
CA SER A 19 -79.31 -15.36 -21.94
C SER A 19 -78.57 -14.86 -20.69
N TYR A 20 -78.81 -15.43 -19.51
CA TYR A 20 -78.20 -14.94 -18.26
C TYR A 20 -76.83 -15.59 -17.96
N GLU A 21 -76.69 -16.91 -18.11
CA GLU A 21 -75.39 -17.60 -17.90
C GLU A 21 -74.35 -17.24 -18.96
N THR A 22 -74.78 -17.10 -20.22
CA THR A 22 -73.92 -16.73 -21.35
C THR A 22 -73.38 -15.30 -21.24
N ASN A 23 -74.16 -14.39 -20.66
CA ASN A 23 -73.81 -12.97 -20.54
C ASN A 23 -72.89 -12.69 -19.35
N SER A 24 -73.07 -13.40 -18.22
CA SER A 24 -72.13 -13.36 -17.08
C SER A 24 -70.75 -13.94 -17.43
N ARG A 25 -70.70 -15.12 -18.08
CA ARG A 25 -69.44 -15.70 -18.57
C ARG A 25 -68.76 -14.79 -19.60
N ARG A 26 -69.49 -14.23 -20.57
CA ARG A 26 -68.92 -13.25 -21.55
C ARG A 26 -68.35 -12.00 -20.89
N LYS A 27 -69.02 -11.43 -19.88
CA LYS A 27 -68.49 -10.29 -19.12
C LYS A 27 -67.23 -10.66 -18.36
N SER A 28 -67.19 -11.80 -17.65
CA SER A 28 -65.99 -12.25 -16.93
C SER A 28 -64.80 -12.50 -17.86
N LEU A 29 -65.03 -13.11 -19.04
CA LEU A 29 -64.03 -13.30 -20.09
C LEU A 29 -63.56 -11.96 -20.67
N GLY A 30 -64.43 -10.97 -20.78
CA GLY A 30 -64.09 -9.61 -21.21
C GLY A 30 -63.18 -8.89 -20.21
N TRP A 31 -63.51 -8.96 -18.92
CA TRP A 31 -62.67 -8.40 -17.85
C TRP A 31 -61.31 -9.11 -17.75
N CYS A 32 -61.27 -10.43 -17.85
CA CYS A 32 -60.00 -11.17 -17.91
C CYS A 32 -59.15 -10.75 -19.11
N LYS A 33 -59.75 -10.56 -20.29
CA LYS A 33 -59.02 -10.08 -21.48
C LYS A 33 -58.46 -8.67 -21.30
N LEU A 34 -59.19 -7.76 -20.66
CA LEU A 34 -58.72 -6.40 -20.38
C LEU A 34 -57.58 -6.37 -19.35
N VAL A 35 -57.69 -7.18 -18.29
CA VAL A 35 -56.63 -7.30 -17.28
C VAL A 35 -55.37 -7.92 -17.88
N ILE A 36 -55.51 -8.97 -18.71
CA ILE A 36 -54.39 -9.59 -19.41
C ILE A 36 -53.77 -8.60 -20.42
N SER A 37 -54.58 -7.85 -21.19
CA SER A 37 -54.06 -6.88 -22.14
C SER A 37 -53.35 -5.70 -21.47
N ALA A 38 -53.74 -5.35 -20.23
CA ALA A 38 -53.07 -4.32 -19.44
C ALA A 38 -51.80 -4.84 -18.74
N LEU A 39 -51.74 -6.11 -18.35
CA LEU A 39 -50.57 -6.72 -17.71
C LEU A 39 -49.39 -6.88 -18.67
N ILE A 40 -49.64 -7.23 -19.94
CA ILE A 40 -48.59 -7.41 -20.95
C ILE A 40 -47.67 -6.17 -21.09
N PRO A 41 -48.19 -4.94 -21.32
CA PRO A 41 -47.35 -3.76 -21.41
C PRO A 41 -46.67 -3.39 -20.08
N CYS A 42 -47.28 -3.67 -18.93
CA CYS A 42 -46.63 -3.47 -17.63
C CYS A 42 -45.42 -4.41 -17.43
N VAL A 43 -45.57 -5.70 -17.76
CA VAL A 43 -44.46 -6.67 -17.68
C VAL A 43 -43.37 -6.33 -18.68
N LEU A 44 -43.71 -5.95 -19.90
CA LEU A 44 -42.75 -5.46 -20.89
C LEU A 44 -42.03 -4.20 -20.40
N GLY A 45 -42.77 -3.24 -19.84
CA GLY A 45 -42.19 -2.03 -19.25
C GLY A 45 -41.20 -2.35 -18.14
N ILE A 46 -41.58 -3.17 -17.17
CA ILE A 46 -40.69 -3.63 -16.09
C ILE A 46 -39.47 -4.36 -16.65
N PHE A 47 -39.67 -5.29 -17.60
CA PHE A 47 -38.58 -6.01 -18.26
C PHE A 47 -37.62 -5.06 -18.97
N THR A 48 -38.12 -4.08 -19.74
CA THR A 48 -37.27 -3.09 -20.42
C THR A 48 -36.47 -2.27 -19.41
N ILE A 49 -37.07 -1.82 -18.31
CA ILE A 49 -36.36 -1.08 -17.27
C ILE A 49 -35.24 -1.95 -16.67
N ILE A 50 -35.55 -3.18 -16.26
CA ILE A 50 -34.57 -4.12 -15.69
C ILE A 50 -33.44 -4.41 -16.69
N PHE A 51 -33.78 -4.72 -17.93
CA PHE A 51 -32.81 -4.99 -19.00
C PHE A 51 -31.92 -3.77 -19.27
N THR A 52 -32.49 -2.57 -19.25
CA THR A 52 -31.73 -1.33 -19.46
C THR A 52 -30.78 -1.05 -18.30
N LEU A 53 -31.23 -1.24 -17.05
CA LEU A 53 -30.36 -1.11 -15.87
C LEU A 53 -29.22 -2.12 -15.91
N GLN A 54 -29.51 -3.37 -16.27
CA GLN A 54 -28.50 -4.42 -16.41
C GLN A 54 -27.47 -4.09 -17.51
N GLN A 55 -27.92 -3.57 -18.65
CA GLN A 55 -27.03 -3.12 -19.72
C GLN A 55 -26.17 -1.92 -19.31
N GLN A 56 -26.74 -0.98 -18.55
CA GLN A 56 -25.99 0.16 -18.01
C GLN A 56 -24.88 -0.30 -17.06
N ASP A 57 -25.18 -1.21 -16.14
CA ASP A 57 -24.16 -1.70 -15.21
C ASP A 57 -23.06 -2.51 -15.90
N LEU A 58 -23.41 -3.35 -16.89
CA LEU A 58 -22.41 -4.05 -17.70
C LEU A 58 -21.53 -3.07 -18.49
N SER A 59 -22.11 -2.03 -19.09
CA SER A 59 -21.37 -1.02 -19.83
C SER A 59 -20.42 -0.21 -18.94
N LYS A 60 -20.83 0.10 -17.69
CA LYS A 60 -19.96 0.76 -16.70
C LYS A 60 -18.76 -0.12 -16.35
N GLN A 61 -19.00 -1.40 -16.08
CA GLN A 61 -17.93 -2.36 -15.80
C GLN A 61 -16.93 -2.47 -16.96
N GLN A 62 -17.43 -2.51 -18.20
CA GLN A 62 -16.58 -2.52 -19.39
C GLN A 62 -15.75 -1.24 -19.52
N GLN A 63 -16.36 -0.06 -19.35
CA GLN A 63 -15.65 1.21 -19.40
C GLN A 63 -14.57 1.34 -18.32
N GLU A 64 -14.84 0.83 -17.11
CA GLU A 64 -13.87 0.79 -16.02
C GLU A 64 -12.71 -0.16 -16.33
N GLN A 65 -13.00 -1.33 -16.90
CA GLN A 65 -11.98 -2.27 -17.36
C GLN A 65 -11.11 -1.67 -18.48
N GLU A 66 -11.72 -1.05 -19.49
CA GLU A 66 -11.00 -0.39 -20.58
C GLU A 66 -10.10 0.73 -20.05
N ARG A 67 -10.60 1.58 -19.15
CA ARG A 67 -9.81 2.63 -18.51
C ARG A 67 -8.64 2.03 -17.72
N TRP A 68 -8.87 0.95 -16.98
CA TRP A 68 -7.83 0.25 -16.24
C TRP A 68 -6.75 -0.29 -17.19
N HIS A 69 -7.14 -0.94 -18.29
CA HIS A 69 -6.21 -1.45 -19.30
C HIS A 69 -5.41 -0.33 -19.99
N GLN A 70 -6.05 0.80 -20.31
CA GLN A 70 -5.37 1.96 -20.91
C GLN A 70 -4.34 2.57 -19.96
N LEU A 71 -4.72 2.79 -18.70
CA LEU A 71 -3.81 3.31 -17.67
C LEU A 71 -2.65 2.33 -17.43
N ASP A 72 -2.93 1.03 -17.37
CA ASP A 72 -1.88 0.03 -17.19
C ASP A 72 -0.91 -0.01 -18.37
N SER A 73 -1.43 0.04 -19.59
CA SER A 73 -0.62 0.13 -20.81
C SER A 73 0.26 1.38 -20.81
N GLN A 74 -0.28 2.55 -20.45
CA GLN A 74 0.48 3.79 -20.34
C GLN A 74 1.61 3.70 -19.30
N ARG A 75 1.33 3.13 -18.11
CA ARG A 75 2.35 2.89 -17.08
C ARG A 75 3.42 1.93 -17.57
N GLN A 76 3.03 0.85 -18.27
CA GLN A 76 3.97 -0.10 -18.85
C GLN A 76 4.88 0.55 -19.89
N THR A 77 4.34 1.38 -20.78
CA THR A 77 5.11 2.13 -21.77
C THR A 77 6.07 3.10 -21.09
N SER A 78 5.62 3.83 -20.07
CA SER A 78 6.47 4.77 -19.31
C SER A 78 7.61 4.06 -18.59
N PHE A 79 7.31 2.93 -17.95
CA PHE A 79 8.30 2.08 -17.30
C PHE A 79 9.33 1.54 -18.29
N LYS A 80 8.89 0.98 -19.42
CA LYS A 80 9.80 0.45 -20.45
C LYS A 80 10.69 1.54 -21.04
N ALA A 81 10.11 2.68 -21.40
CA ALA A 81 10.85 3.82 -21.92
C ALA A 81 11.90 4.31 -20.91
N TYR A 82 11.57 4.35 -19.61
CA TYR A 82 12.52 4.66 -18.56
C TYR A 82 13.70 3.67 -18.53
N ILE A 83 13.42 2.36 -18.45
CA ILE A 83 14.48 1.34 -18.40
C ILE A 83 15.38 1.43 -19.65
N ASP A 84 14.79 1.59 -20.84
CA ASP A 84 15.54 1.73 -22.09
C ASP A 84 16.41 2.99 -22.10
N ASP A 85 15.87 4.14 -21.66
CA ASP A 85 16.59 5.43 -21.61
C ASP A 85 17.80 5.34 -20.68
N ILE A 86 17.61 4.89 -19.44
CA ILE A 86 18.70 4.82 -18.45
C ILE A 86 19.72 3.75 -18.86
N SER A 87 19.28 2.61 -19.40
CA SER A 87 20.19 1.56 -19.90
C SER A 87 21.09 2.06 -21.03
N LYS A 88 20.58 2.91 -21.94
CA LYS A 88 21.40 3.52 -22.99
C LYS A 88 22.45 4.46 -22.43
N LEU A 89 22.08 5.28 -21.44
CA LEU A 89 23.01 6.22 -20.80
C LEU A 89 24.12 5.49 -20.04
N LEU A 90 23.79 4.45 -19.26
CA LEU A 90 24.77 3.66 -18.52
C LEU A 90 25.80 2.99 -19.44
N LYS A 91 25.39 2.54 -20.64
CA LYS A 91 26.31 1.98 -21.64
C LYS A 91 27.30 3.00 -22.20
N GLN A 92 26.94 4.28 -22.22
CA GLN A 92 27.76 5.36 -22.75
C GLN A 92 28.71 5.97 -21.70
N GLN A 93 28.55 5.61 -20.42
CA GLN A 93 29.23 6.27 -19.31
C GLN A 93 30.73 5.95 -19.21
N SER A 94 31.20 4.85 -19.81
CA SER A 94 32.59 4.36 -19.68
C SER A 94 33.69 5.28 -20.23
N THR A 95 33.33 6.38 -20.93
CA THR A 95 34.28 7.33 -21.54
C THR A 95 34.02 8.79 -21.15
N MET A 96 33.15 9.04 -20.17
CA MET A 96 32.68 10.40 -19.84
C MET A 96 33.68 11.18 -18.96
N SER A 97 33.79 12.48 -19.22
CA SER A 97 34.45 13.44 -18.31
C SER A 97 33.61 13.65 -17.05
N PRO A 98 34.20 13.96 -15.87
CA PRO A 98 33.47 14.17 -14.61
C PRO A 98 32.33 15.19 -14.69
N MET A 99 32.45 16.22 -15.53
CA MET A 99 31.37 17.20 -15.73
C MET A 99 30.16 16.60 -16.44
N ILE A 100 30.39 15.76 -17.46
CA ILE A 100 29.32 15.13 -18.22
C ILE A 100 28.63 14.05 -17.37
N GLU A 101 29.38 13.32 -16.55
CA GLU A 101 28.83 12.38 -15.59
C GLU A 101 27.85 13.06 -14.61
N LYS A 102 28.20 14.22 -14.06
CA LYS A 102 27.29 14.97 -13.18
C LYS A 102 26.00 15.41 -13.89
N ILE A 103 26.08 15.82 -15.15
CA ILE A 103 24.90 16.19 -15.95
C ILE A 103 24.02 14.96 -16.22
N SER A 104 24.64 13.82 -16.54
CA SER A 104 23.94 12.54 -16.73
C SER A 104 23.23 12.11 -15.45
N LEU A 105 23.89 12.18 -14.29
CA LEU A 105 23.27 11.88 -12.99
C LEU A 105 22.09 12.80 -12.67
N LEU A 106 22.18 14.10 -13.00
CA LEU A 106 21.07 15.03 -12.85
C LEU A 106 19.88 14.66 -13.76
N TYR A 107 20.15 14.26 -15.01
CA TYR A 107 19.13 13.77 -15.92
C TYR A 107 18.47 12.49 -15.40
N ILE A 108 19.28 11.49 -15.00
CA ILE A 108 18.80 10.22 -14.42
C ILE A 108 17.90 10.53 -13.23
N ARG A 109 18.37 11.33 -12.27
CA ARG A 109 17.61 11.74 -11.08
C ARG A 109 16.26 12.34 -11.45
N THR A 110 16.25 13.32 -12.34
CA THR A 110 15.02 14.03 -12.76
C THR A 110 14.04 13.06 -13.41
N LYS A 111 14.53 12.18 -14.28
CA LYS A 111 13.71 11.16 -14.96
C LYS A 111 13.16 10.14 -13.97
N THR A 112 13.99 9.63 -13.07
CA THR A 112 13.61 8.68 -12.02
C THR A 112 12.51 9.25 -11.13
N LEU A 113 12.70 10.45 -10.58
CA LEU A 113 11.70 11.09 -9.71
C LEU A 113 10.36 11.33 -10.44
N THR A 114 10.42 11.69 -11.72
CA THR A 114 9.21 11.90 -12.54
C THR A 114 8.48 10.59 -12.78
N VAL A 115 9.20 9.55 -13.18
CA VAL A 115 8.63 8.24 -13.48
C VAL A 115 8.03 7.60 -12.22
N LEU A 116 8.73 7.63 -11.09
CA LEU A 116 8.24 7.08 -9.83
C LEU A 116 6.88 7.67 -9.43
N ARG A 117 6.63 8.97 -9.66
CA ARG A 117 5.32 9.60 -9.37
C ARG A 117 4.16 9.06 -10.20
N THR A 118 4.43 8.52 -11.38
CA THR A 118 3.40 8.03 -12.32
C THR A 118 3.20 6.52 -12.27
N LEU A 119 4.16 5.78 -11.72
CA LEU A 119 4.14 4.33 -11.67
C LEU A 119 3.35 3.82 -10.46
N ASP A 120 2.74 2.65 -10.62
CA ASP A 120 2.23 1.86 -9.51
C ASP A 120 3.35 1.22 -8.69
N VAL A 121 2.96 0.69 -7.54
CA VAL A 121 3.86 0.05 -6.55
C VAL A 121 4.67 -1.12 -7.13
N GLU A 122 4.10 -1.89 -8.05
CA GLU A 122 4.78 -3.03 -8.67
C GLU A 122 5.89 -2.57 -9.61
N ARG A 123 5.63 -1.54 -10.41
CA ARG A 123 6.66 -0.99 -11.31
C ARG A 123 7.70 -0.15 -10.57
N LYS A 124 7.32 0.57 -9.50
CA LYS A 124 8.26 1.25 -8.59
C LYS A 124 9.30 0.27 -8.02
N LYS A 125 8.86 -0.93 -7.59
CA LYS A 125 9.75 -2.01 -7.14
C LYS A 125 10.83 -2.33 -8.18
N TYR A 126 10.46 -2.57 -9.43
CA TYR A 126 11.43 -2.88 -10.49
C TYR A 126 12.36 -1.72 -10.83
N VAL A 127 11.90 -0.47 -10.73
CA VAL A 127 12.77 0.70 -10.88
C VAL A 127 13.85 0.72 -9.79
N ILE A 128 13.48 0.47 -8.52
CA ILE A 128 14.44 0.42 -7.42
C ILE A 128 15.46 -0.71 -7.63
N LEU A 129 14.99 -1.91 -7.97
CA LEU A 129 15.87 -3.07 -8.20
C LEU A 129 16.83 -2.80 -9.36
N PHE A 130 16.35 -2.24 -10.47
CA PHE A 130 17.19 -1.85 -11.60
C PHE A 130 18.26 -0.81 -11.20
N LEU A 131 17.87 0.23 -10.46
CA LEU A 131 18.81 1.25 -9.98
C LEU A 131 19.85 0.66 -9.04
N TYR A 132 19.44 -0.27 -8.16
CA TYR A 132 20.34 -0.97 -7.26
C TYR A 132 21.34 -1.85 -8.02
N GLU A 133 20.86 -2.67 -8.96
CA GLU A 133 21.70 -3.54 -9.80
C GLU A 133 22.68 -2.74 -10.68
N SER A 134 22.30 -1.52 -11.07
CA SER A 134 23.19 -0.60 -11.79
C SER A 134 24.23 0.09 -10.92
N GLY A 135 24.17 -0.06 -9.60
CA GLY A 135 25.07 0.59 -8.64
C GLY A 135 24.73 2.05 -8.30
N LEU A 136 23.76 2.66 -8.99
CA LEU A 136 23.42 4.08 -8.86
C LEU A 136 22.93 4.48 -7.45
N ILE A 137 22.43 3.53 -6.67
CA ILE A 137 21.90 3.77 -5.32
C ILE A 137 22.65 2.97 -4.25
N GLN A 138 23.94 2.67 -4.46
CA GLN A 138 24.81 2.02 -3.47
C GLN A 138 25.87 2.97 -2.88
N ASP A 139 26.35 3.94 -3.67
CA ASP A 139 27.49 4.80 -3.34
C ASP A 139 27.14 6.29 -3.16
N SER A 140 25.85 6.61 -3.08
CA SER A 140 25.32 7.99 -3.05
C SER A 140 25.46 8.76 -4.38
N SER A 141 25.80 8.10 -5.50
CA SER A 141 25.89 8.77 -6.80
C SER A 141 24.55 9.36 -7.26
N LEU A 142 23.42 8.70 -6.95
CA LEU A 142 22.08 9.16 -7.26
C LEU A 142 21.28 9.56 -6.01
N ASP A 143 21.13 10.87 -5.81
CA ASP A 143 20.30 11.42 -4.73
C ASP A 143 18.80 11.37 -5.07
N LEU A 144 18.06 10.51 -4.39
CA LEU A 144 16.61 10.36 -4.55
C LEU A 144 15.79 10.92 -3.38
N ARG A 145 16.35 11.82 -2.55
CA ARG A 145 15.59 12.48 -1.47
C ARG A 145 14.28 13.06 -1.98
N GLY A 146 13.20 12.78 -1.26
CA GLY A 146 11.83 13.16 -1.61
C GLY A 146 11.14 12.25 -2.64
N ALA A 147 11.76 11.15 -3.06
CA ALA A 147 11.09 10.15 -3.89
C ALA A 147 9.91 9.51 -3.14
N ASP A 148 8.82 9.24 -3.85
CA ASP A 148 7.65 8.55 -3.31
C ASP A 148 7.74 7.04 -3.62
N LEU A 149 8.14 6.26 -2.61
CA LEU A 149 8.16 4.80 -2.62
C LEU A 149 7.20 4.22 -1.57
N ASN A 150 6.18 4.99 -1.19
CA ASN A 150 5.15 4.51 -0.26
C ASN A 150 4.46 3.26 -0.83
N ASN A 151 4.13 2.32 0.05
CA ASN A 151 3.45 1.05 -0.26
C ASN A 151 4.22 0.09 -1.19
N VAL A 152 5.49 0.36 -1.53
CA VAL A 152 6.30 -0.57 -2.31
C VAL A 152 6.49 -1.89 -1.55
N GLN A 153 6.39 -3.01 -2.26
CA GLN A 153 6.54 -4.35 -1.71
C GLN A 153 7.78 -5.04 -2.27
N LEU A 154 8.83 -5.12 -1.47
CA LEU A 154 10.05 -5.89 -1.74
C LEU A 154 9.91 -7.23 -1.01
N ILE A 155 9.21 -8.19 -1.63
CA ILE A 155 8.93 -9.51 -1.07
C ILE A 155 9.79 -10.55 -1.79
N GLY A 156 10.83 -11.04 -1.11
CA GLY A 156 11.73 -12.06 -1.62
C GLY A 156 13.16 -11.89 -1.11
N PRO A 157 14.04 -12.87 -1.37
CA PRO A 157 15.43 -12.89 -0.90
C PRO A 157 16.33 -11.90 -1.64
N TYR A 158 15.96 -10.62 -1.65
CA TYR A 158 16.70 -9.56 -2.31
C TYR A 158 17.97 -9.21 -1.53
N LYS A 159 19.11 -9.27 -2.20
CA LYS A 159 20.42 -8.86 -1.65
C LYS A 159 20.65 -7.38 -1.88
N LEU A 160 20.14 -6.55 -0.97
CA LEU A 160 20.15 -5.09 -1.01
C LEU A 160 21.18 -4.47 -0.05
N GLU A 161 22.34 -5.14 0.11
CA GLU A 161 23.44 -4.65 0.92
C GLU A 161 23.90 -3.26 0.46
N LYS A 162 24.10 -2.34 1.41
CA LYS A 162 24.48 -0.94 1.16
C LYS A 162 23.50 -0.14 0.30
N LEU A 163 22.23 -0.56 0.22
CA LEU A 163 21.18 0.25 -0.38
C LEU A 163 21.17 1.66 0.24
N ASN A 164 21.27 2.70 -0.57
CA ASN A 164 21.44 4.07 -0.09
C ASN A 164 20.32 4.97 -0.63
N LEU A 165 19.29 5.18 0.19
CA LEU A 165 18.08 5.93 -0.16
C LEU A 165 17.62 6.82 1.02
N PRO A 166 18.43 7.82 1.44
CA PRO A 166 18.07 8.74 2.50
C PRO A 166 16.95 9.69 2.07
N GLY A 167 16.17 10.18 3.03
CA GLY A 167 15.11 11.17 2.84
C GLY A 167 13.99 10.75 1.89
N VAL A 168 13.78 9.44 1.70
CA VAL A 168 12.75 8.89 0.81
C VAL A 168 11.47 8.58 1.60
N PHE A 169 10.31 8.65 0.93
CA PHE A 169 9.03 8.24 1.54
C PHE A 169 8.79 6.74 1.30
N TRP A 170 8.70 5.97 2.38
CA TRP A 170 8.48 4.51 2.42
C TRP A 170 7.34 4.10 3.36
N SER A 171 6.38 4.99 3.60
CA SER A 171 5.26 4.67 4.47
C SER A 171 4.49 3.46 3.92
N ASN A 172 4.16 2.52 4.79
CA ASN A 172 3.56 1.21 4.47
C ASN A 172 4.40 0.32 3.53
N ALA A 173 5.67 0.62 3.27
CA ALA A 173 6.53 -0.24 2.49
C ALA A 173 6.77 -1.58 3.21
N THR A 174 6.92 -2.66 2.46
CA THR A 174 7.15 -4.00 3.00
C THR A 174 8.45 -4.56 2.44
N PHE A 175 9.33 -4.99 3.33
CA PHE A 175 10.58 -5.70 3.05
C PHE A 175 10.45 -7.08 3.70
N VAL A 176 10.32 -8.14 2.89
CA VAL A 176 10.23 -9.53 3.38
C VAL A 176 11.45 -10.27 2.87
N GLU A 177 12.22 -10.87 3.78
CA GLU A 177 13.41 -11.67 3.48
C GLU A 177 14.53 -10.89 2.75
N CYS A 178 14.57 -9.57 2.92
CA CYS A 178 15.59 -8.73 2.30
C CYS A 178 16.88 -8.69 3.15
N ASP A 179 18.04 -8.83 2.51
CA ASP A 179 19.33 -8.50 3.10
C ASP A 179 19.59 -7.00 2.91
N LEU A 180 19.47 -6.22 3.98
CA LEU A 180 19.65 -4.77 4.01
C LEU A 180 20.85 -4.38 4.88
N LYS A 181 21.88 -5.24 4.93
CA LYS A 181 23.11 -4.93 5.68
C LYS A 181 23.71 -3.63 5.19
N LYS A 182 24.06 -2.74 6.12
CA LYS A 182 24.65 -1.42 5.84
C LYS A 182 23.80 -0.52 4.94
N ALA A 183 22.50 -0.79 4.82
CA ALA A 183 21.59 0.09 4.10
C ALA A 183 21.42 1.42 4.84
N THR A 184 21.22 2.51 4.09
CA THR A 184 21.01 3.86 4.60
C THR A 184 19.61 4.33 4.24
N PHE A 185 18.78 4.52 5.27
CA PHE A 185 17.43 5.08 5.23
C PHE A 185 17.33 6.40 6.01
N ASP A 186 18.46 7.04 6.32
CA ASP A 186 18.50 8.25 7.14
C ASP A 186 17.51 9.32 6.65
N GLN A 187 16.86 10.01 7.59
CA GLN A 187 15.88 11.08 7.33
C GLN A 187 14.65 10.65 6.51
N SER A 188 14.44 9.36 6.28
CA SER A 188 13.28 8.83 5.54
C SER A 188 12.01 8.84 6.39
N VAL A 189 10.86 8.75 5.74
CA VAL A 189 9.56 8.57 6.42
C VAL A 189 9.03 7.19 6.10
N MET A 190 8.96 6.33 7.10
CA MET A 190 8.71 4.89 7.01
C MET A 190 7.60 4.44 7.97
N ASN A 191 6.60 5.30 8.23
CA ASN A 191 5.46 4.97 9.10
C ASN A 191 4.76 3.68 8.63
N ASN A 192 4.46 2.79 9.56
CA ASN A 192 3.85 1.48 9.31
C ASN A 192 4.63 0.60 8.30
N ALA A 193 5.92 0.88 8.06
CA ALA A 193 6.75 0.00 7.27
C ALA A 193 6.88 -1.38 7.96
N ARG A 194 7.16 -2.41 7.17
CA ARG A 194 7.34 -3.77 7.69
C ARG A 194 8.65 -4.34 7.20
N PHE A 195 9.54 -4.66 8.13
CA PHE A 195 10.74 -5.46 7.91
C PHE A 195 10.46 -6.83 8.50
N ILE A 196 10.15 -7.80 7.64
CA ILE A 196 9.76 -9.16 8.04
C ILE A 196 10.86 -10.12 7.62
N ARG A 197 11.42 -10.89 8.57
CA ARG A 197 12.51 -11.85 8.28
C ARG A 197 13.68 -11.25 7.50
N SER A 198 13.93 -9.94 7.65
CA SER A 198 14.97 -9.21 6.92
C SER A 198 16.21 -9.03 7.79
N THR A 199 17.31 -8.54 7.22
CA THR A 199 18.55 -8.25 7.98
C THR A 199 18.91 -6.77 7.90
N LEU A 200 19.06 -6.11 9.05
CA LEU A 200 19.45 -4.69 9.19
C LEU A 200 20.81 -4.55 9.89
N GLU A 201 21.76 -5.46 9.64
CA GLU A 201 23.08 -5.41 10.27
C GLU A 201 23.82 -4.13 9.85
N SER A 202 24.23 -3.31 10.82
CA SER A 202 24.91 -2.03 10.59
C SER A 202 24.15 -1.07 9.68
N ALA A 203 22.82 -1.22 9.54
CA ALA A 203 22.00 -0.30 8.77
C ALA A 203 21.82 1.03 9.51
N SER A 204 21.74 2.14 8.76
CA SER A 204 21.48 3.47 9.30
C SER A 204 20.04 3.89 9.01
N LEU A 205 19.31 4.19 10.08
CA LEU A 205 17.96 4.74 10.10
C LEU A 205 17.94 5.98 11.01
N ALA A 206 18.98 6.81 10.90
CA ALA A 206 19.12 8.00 11.72
C ALA A 206 18.10 9.06 11.29
N GLU A 207 17.48 9.74 12.25
CA GLU A 207 16.47 10.79 12.02
C GLU A 207 15.28 10.30 11.16
N THR A 208 15.06 8.99 11.09
CA THR A 208 13.96 8.38 10.34
C THR A 208 12.67 8.37 11.16
N VAL A 209 11.52 8.53 10.50
CA VAL A 209 10.20 8.34 11.12
C VAL A 209 9.72 6.90 10.89
N LEU A 210 9.68 6.09 11.94
CA LEU A 210 9.41 4.64 11.97
C LEU A 210 8.25 4.30 12.92
N ASN A 211 7.25 5.18 13.03
CA ASN A 211 6.13 4.93 13.93
C ASN A 211 5.33 3.71 13.45
N ASN A 212 4.97 2.85 14.38
CA ASN A 212 4.26 1.58 14.14
C ASN A 212 4.97 0.64 13.14
N THR A 213 6.29 0.75 12.98
CA THR A 213 7.06 -0.17 12.12
C THR A 213 7.11 -1.57 12.73
N ASP A 214 6.93 -2.60 11.91
CA ASP A 214 6.99 -4.01 12.31
C ASP A 214 8.35 -4.62 11.95
N PHE A 215 9.06 -5.14 12.96
CA PHE A 215 10.36 -5.82 12.80
C PHE A 215 10.27 -7.34 13.03
N THR A 216 9.09 -7.96 12.88
CA THR A 216 8.87 -9.39 13.13
C THR A 216 9.85 -10.28 12.33
N GLY A 217 10.59 -11.14 13.04
CA GLY A 217 11.59 -12.06 12.50
C GLY A 217 12.85 -11.37 11.96
N THR A 218 13.00 -10.06 12.10
CA THR A 218 14.15 -9.34 11.54
C THR A 218 15.36 -9.46 12.46
N THR A 219 16.54 -9.58 11.85
CA THR A 219 17.84 -9.48 12.52
C THR A 219 18.29 -8.02 12.55
N VAL A 220 18.33 -7.42 13.74
CA VAL A 220 18.70 -6.02 13.98
C VAL A 220 19.98 -5.95 14.84
N ILE A 221 21.12 -5.85 14.17
CA ILE A 221 22.44 -5.87 14.83
C ILE A 221 23.21 -4.62 14.44
N PHE A 222 23.78 -3.88 15.39
CA PHE A 222 24.54 -2.64 15.14
C PHE A 222 23.78 -1.57 14.34
N ALA A 223 22.46 -1.65 14.30
CA ALA A 223 21.63 -0.67 13.60
C ALA A 223 21.66 0.68 14.32
N ASN A 224 21.64 1.76 13.55
CA ASN A 224 21.64 3.13 14.06
C ASN A 224 20.24 3.74 13.91
N PHE A 225 19.57 4.00 15.04
CA PHE A 225 18.30 4.73 15.12
C PHE A 225 18.47 6.08 15.83
N THR A 226 19.65 6.70 15.73
CA THR A 226 19.90 8.01 16.37
C THR A 226 18.87 9.03 15.91
N GLY A 227 18.16 9.67 16.84
CA GLY A 227 17.13 10.67 16.52
C GLY A 227 15.87 10.11 15.83
N ALA A 228 15.72 8.79 15.73
CA ALA A 228 14.58 8.19 15.05
C ALA A 228 13.30 8.27 15.91
N PHE A 229 12.15 8.36 15.24
CA PHE A 229 10.83 8.26 15.87
C PHE A 229 10.31 6.84 15.71
N LEU A 230 10.20 6.09 16.80
CA LEU A 230 9.85 4.66 16.84
C LEU A 230 8.59 4.44 17.68
N VAL A 231 7.68 5.41 17.69
CA VAL A 231 6.48 5.35 18.53
C VAL A 231 5.62 4.16 18.11
N GLY A 232 5.32 3.26 19.03
CA GLY A 232 4.54 2.05 18.75
C GLY A 232 5.25 1.00 17.88
N ALA A 233 6.56 1.13 17.63
CA ALA A 233 7.30 0.16 16.82
C ALA A 233 7.31 -1.23 17.49
N ASN A 234 7.14 -2.29 16.69
CA ASN A 234 7.04 -3.66 17.19
C ASN A 234 8.34 -4.43 16.95
N PHE A 235 9.04 -4.75 18.03
CA PHE A 235 10.21 -5.62 18.02
C PHE A 235 9.95 -7.00 18.66
N LEU A 236 8.75 -7.32 19.17
CA LEU A 236 8.50 -8.50 20.02
C LEU A 236 9.03 -9.83 19.47
N ASN A 237 9.02 -9.99 18.14
CA ASN A 237 9.44 -11.21 17.46
C ASN A 237 10.70 -11.01 16.59
N ALA A 238 11.46 -9.93 16.78
CA ALA A 238 12.76 -9.77 16.13
C ALA A 238 13.69 -10.91 16.56
N GLU A 239 14.37 -11.53 15.59
CA GLU A 239 15.17 -12.75 15.80
C GLU A 239 16.42 -12.46 16.63
N VAL A 240 17.09 -11.34 16.32
CA VAL A 240 18.28 -10.87 17.03
C VAL A 240 18.21 -9.36 17.16
N VAL A 241 18.49 -8.85 18.36
CA VAL A 241 18.52 -7.43 18.70
C VAL A 241 19.81 -7.18 19.48
N GLN A 242 20.81 -6.53 18.87
CA GLN A 242 22.12 -6.36 19.51
C GLN A 242 22.85 -5.07 19.10
N GLY A 243 23.49 -4.39 20.05
CA GLY A 243 24.39 -3.27 19.75
C GLY A 243 23.71 -2.09 19.06
N ILE A 244 22.41 -1.90 19.31
CA ILE A 244 21.59 -0.90 18.65
C ILE A 244 21.80 0.48 19.28
N THR A 245 21.87 1.52 18.45
CA THR A 245 21.93 2.91 18.92
C THR A 245 20.56 3.57 18.87
N PHE A 246 20.03 3.93 20.04
CA PHE A 246 18.76 4.65 20.22
C PHE A 246 18.97 6.08 20.76
N THR A 247 20.19 6.62 20.67
CA THR A 247 20.51 7.98 21.13
C THR A 247 19.54 9.03 20.56
N ASN A 248 18.98 9.90 21.39
CA ASN A 248 17.98 10.92 21.03
C ASN A 248 16.71 10.36 20.34
N SER A 249 16.46 9.05 20.37
CA SER A 249 15.29 8.46 19.72
C SER A 249 14.04 8.51 20.59
N ASP A 250 12.89 8.27 19.98
CA ASP A 250 11.61 8.20 20.65
C ASP A 250 10.99 6.80 20.53
N LEU A 251 11.10 6.02 21.59
CA LEU A 251 10.61 4.64 21.69
C LEU A 251 9.24 4.55 22.39
N PHE A 252 8.51 5.66 22.58
CA PHE A 252 7.25 5.62 23.33
C PHE A 252 6.29 4.56 22.80
N GLN A 253 5.75 3.71 23.67
CA GLN A 253 4.90 2.57 23.33
C GLN A 253 5.54 1.52 22.39
N ALA A 254 6.85 1.57 22.14
CA ALA A 254 7.52 0.50 21.39
C ALA A 254 7.52 -0.81 22.18
N HIS A 255 7.37 -1.93 21.47
CA HIS A 255 7.19 -3.24 22.08
C HIS A 255 8.47 -4.07 21.96
N PHE A 256 8.98 -4.55 23.10
CA PHE A 256 10.19 -5.36 23.20
C PHE A 256 9.96 -6.53 24.16
N THR A 257 10.74 -7.60 24.04
CA THR A 257 10.78 -8.66 25.06
C THR A 257 12.00 -8.47 25.97
N GLU A 258 11.90 -8.95 27.20
CA GLU A 258 13.03 -8.91 28.14
C GLU A 258 14.24 -9.73 27.65
N ASP A 259 14.01 -10.86 26.99
CA ASP A 259 15.08 -11.74 26.48
C ASP A 259 15.94 -11.08 25.39
N GLN A 260 15.35 -10.18 24.59
CA GLN A 260 16.06 -9.44 23.55
C GLN A 260 17.18 -8.56 24.09
N PHE A 261 17.07 -8.10 25.34
CA PHE A 261 18.05 -7.21 25.95
C PHE A 261 18.77 -7.83 27.17
N LYS A 262 18.42 -9.06 27.56
CA LYS A 262 19.07 -9.81 28.66
C LYS A 262 20.40 -10.49 28.30
N GLY A 263 20.77 -10.55 27.02
CA GLY A 263 22.13 -10.94 26.61
C GLY A 263 22.57 -12.34 27.07
N GLN A 264 21.87 -13.41 26.68
CA GLN A 264 22.38 -14.78 26.89
C GLN A 264 23.59 -15.17 26.01
N ARG A 265 24.09 -14.26 25.15
CA ARG A 265 25.36 -14.45 24.45
C ARG A 265 26.27 -13.24 24.64
N ALA A 266 27.16 -13.37 25.62
CA ALA A 266 28.33 -12.54 25.91
C ALA A 266 28.96 -11.89 24.67
N THR A 267 28.50 -10.70 24.31
CA THR A 267 29.21 -9.80 23.39
C THR A 267 29.03 -8.38 23.88
N THR A 268 30.14 -7.66 23.86
CA THR A 268 30.45 -6.34 24.43
C THR A 268 29.65 -5.17 23.84
N SER A 269 28.56 -5.43 23.15
CA SER A 269 27.82 -4.46 22.35
C SER A 269 26.60 -3.96 23.12
N SER A 270 26.81 -3.02 24.04
CA SER A 270 25.72 -2.36 24.76
C SER A 270 24.84 -1.57 23.80
N HIS A 271 23.52 -1.74 23.92
CA HIS A 271 22.57 -0.80 23.35
C HIS A 271 22.76 0.58 24.00
N THR A 272 22.63 1.66 23.23
CA THR A 272 22.75 3.02 23.76
C THR A 272 21.40 3.72 23.73
N PHE A 273 21.03 4.38 24.84
CA PHE A 273 19.72 5.03 25.01
C PHE A 273 19.87 6.49 25.46
N ASN A 274 21.02 7.11 25.20
CA ASN A 274 21.33 8.47 25.66
C ASN A 274 20.24 9.43 25.17
N HIS A 275 19.52 10.07 26.10
CA HIS A 275 18.40 10.98 25.82
C HIS A 275 17.21 10.37 25.05
N ALA A 276 17.12 9.03 24.96
CA ALA A 276 15.99 8.38 24.33
C ALA A 276 14.74 8.49 25.20
N ARG A 277 13.57 8.74 24.62
CA ARG A 277 12.30 8.48 25.31
C ARG A 277 12.04 6.98 25.27
N LEU A 278 11.98 6.33 26.42
CA LEU A 278 11.77 4.89 26.57
C LEU A 278 10.29 4.51 26.36
N PRO A 279 9.98 3.22 26.18
CA PRO A 279 8.61 2.75 25.92
C PRO A 279 7.53 3.22 26.88
N ASN A 280 7.81 3.27 28.18
CA ASN A 280 6.86 3.74 29.19
C ASN A 280 6.78 5.29 29.31
N GLY A 281 7.48 6.03 28.44
CA GLY A 281 7.51 7.50 28.41
C GLY A 281 8.55 8.13 29.33
N THR A 282 9.35 7.35 30.07
CA THR A 282 10.52 7.86 30.79
C THR A 282 11.67 8.19 29.83
N PHE A 283 12.74 8.83 30.31
CA PHE A 283 13.89 9.20 29.47
C PHE A 283 15.16 8.52 29.97
N GLY A 284 15.86 7.83 29.07
CA GLY A 284 17.14 7.18 29.36
C GLY A 284 18.19 8.18 29.88
N PRO A 285 18.99 7.81 30.89
CA PRO A 285 20.06 8.67 31.41
C PRO A 285 21.23 8.77 30.42
N ILE A 286 22.14 9.70 30.69
CA ILE A 286 23.39 9.86 29.95
C ILE A 286 24.36 8.72 30.37
N ASP A 287 24.98 8.04 29.41
CA ASP A 287 26.02 7.03 29.62
C ASP A 287 25.60 5.78 30.44
N ALA A 288 24.32 5.38 30.34
CA ALA A 288 23.88 4.12 30.93
C ALA A 288 24.50 2.92 30.21
N LYS A 289 25.32 2.16 30.94
CA LYS A 289 25.89 0.87 30.50
C LYS A 289 25.01 -0.34 30.85
N LYS A 290 23.82 -0.13 31.42
CA LYS A 290 22.87 -1.19 31.78
C LYS A 290 21.77 -1.29 30.73
N ASN A 291 21.20 -2.49 30.59
CA ASN A 291 19.94 -2.64 29.89
C ASN A 291 18.85 -1.88 30.67
N LEU A 292 18.14 -0.95 30.02
CA LEU A 292 17.12 -0.11 30.62
C LEU A 292 15.70 -0.58 30.32
N ILE A 293 15.52 -1.62 29.51
CA ILE A 293 14.23 -2.08 29.01
C ILE A 293 13.96 -3.51 29.51
N GLN A 294 12.82 -3.68 30.18
CA GLN A 294 12.26 -4.96 30.63
C GLN A 294 10.86 -5.14 30.02
N ASN A 295 10.68 -6.13 29.15
CA ASN A 295 9.38 -6.44 28.50
C ASN A 295 8.70 -5.24 27.83
N GLY A 296 9.49 -4.34 27.24
CA GLY A 296 8.96 -3.13 26.62
C GLY A 296 8.51 -2.08 27.62
N ASP A 297 8.86 -2.19 28.90
CA ASP A 297 8.77 -1.10 29.88
C ASP A 297 10.18 -0.68 30.28
N ALA A 298 10.36 0.59 30.66
CA ALA A 298 11.64 0.96 31.29
C ALA A 298 11.71 0.40 32.71
N GLU A 299 12.91 0.04 33.18
CA GLU A 299 13.12 -0.30 34.59
C GLU A 299 12.53 0.82 35.48
N TRP A 300 11.87 0.43 36.58
CA TRP A 300 11.02 1.28 37.44
C TRP A 300 11.67 2.56 38.04
N ASN A 301 12.94 2.87 37.72
CA ASN A 301 13.72 3.98 38.28
C ASN A 301 14.36 4.93 37.24
N VAL A 302 13.88 4.99 36.00
CA VAL A 302 14.50 5.86 34.98
C VAL A 302 14.02 7.33 35.06
N ARG A 303 14.82 8.16 35.75
CA ARG A 303 15.20 9.60 35.59
C ARG A 303 16.43 9.78 36.54
N TYR A 304 17.43 10.64 36.34
CA TYR A 304 17.36 12.10 36.44
C TYR A 304 18.54 12.77 35.70
N MET A 305 18.24 13.78 34.90
CA MET A 305 19.21 14.85 34.64
C MET A 305 19.16 15.81 35.84
N PHE A 306 20.33 16.10 36.44
CA PHE A 306 20.77 17.47 36.61
C PHE A 306 22.30 17.55 36.54
N SER A 307 22.76 18.19 35.47
CA SER A 307 24.02 18.91 35.42
C SER A 307 23.87 20.24 36.18
N SER A 308 23.81 20.19 37.51
CA SER A 308 23.85 21.40 38.36
C SER A 308 24.85 21.30 39.50
N GLU A 309 26.01 20.69 39.26
CA GLU A 309 27.24 20.93 40.05
C GLU A 309 28.28 21.63 39.17
N ILE A 310 27.91 22.82 38.68
CA ILE A 310 28.89 23.88 38.40
C ILE A 310 28.31 25.11 39.07
N MET A 311 28.83 25.44 40.25
CA MET A 311 28.97 26.77 40.87
C MET A 311 29.42 26.58 42.33
N HIS A 312 30.69 26.23 42.49
CA HIS A 312 31.56 26.86 43.50
C HIS A 312 32.58 27.70 42.75
#